data_AF-D5Q178-F1
#
_entry.id   AF-D5Q178-F1
#
_cell.length_a   1.000
_cell.length_b   1.000
_cell.length_c   1.000
_cell.angle_alpha   90.00
_cell.angle_beta   90.00
_cell.angle_gamma   90.00
#
_symmetry.space_group_name_H-M   'P 1'
#
loop_
_entity.id
_entity.type
_entity.pdbx_description
1 polymer ?
#
loop_
_entity_poly.entity_id
_entity_poly.type
_entity_poly.pdbx_seq_one_letter_code
_entity_poly.pdbx_strand_id
1 'polypeptide(L)'
;MISPIILSSINRNLKEIERNKLFETNIESRDYGLTLSESDVKDIINFRDNTLKGYGRIELDIKVTKQLIENIYISQYTNMDNYLETINDMQEIFYYLKNETDDKICDDEIIEILDELYEKFSGNINNVRGEADEFVKKFKFGEV
;
A
#
# COMPACT_ATOMS: atom_id res chain seq x y z
N MET A 1 -14.21 -13.60 -27.36
CA MET A 1 -13.97 -12.14 -27.20
C MET A 1 -14.97 -11.65 -26.16
N ILE A 2 -14.53 -11.13 -25.01
CA ILE A 2 -15.43 -10.59 -24.00
C ILE A 2 -15.97 -9.24 -24.52
N SER A 3 -17.27 -9.00 -24.40
CA SER A 3 -17.89 -7.74 -24.81
C SER A 3 -17.34 -6.56 -23.98
N PRO A 4 -17.07 -5.38 -24.59
CA PRO A 4 -16.64 -4.19 -23.86
C PRO A 4 -17.60 -3.76 -22.73
N ILE A 5 -18.89 -4.06 -22.87
CA ILE A 5 -19.91 -3.77 -21.83
C ILE A 5 -19.71 -4.67 -20.61
N ILE A 6 -19.41 -5.96 -20.84
CA ILE A 6 -19.15 -6.92 -19.77
C ILE A 6 -17.86 -6.52 -19.04
N LEU A 7 -16.82 -6.16 -19.78
CA LEU A 7 -15.54 -5.74 -19.20
C LEU A 7 -15.67 -4.47 -18.35
N SER A 8 -16.37 -3.44 -18.85
CA SER A 8 -16.58 -2.20 -18.07
C SER A 8 -17.45 -2.41 -16.83
N SER A 9 -18.43 -3.32 -16.90
CA SER A 9 -19.25 -3.70 -15.74
C SER A 9 -18.45 -4.45 -14.68
N ILE A 10 -17.57 -5.37 -15.08
CA ILE A 10 -16.66 -6.08 -14.16
C ILE A 10 -15.73 -5.08 -13.48
N ASN A 11 -15.10 -4.19 -14.25
CA ASN A 11 -14.18 -3.20 -13.71
C ASN A 11 -14.84 -2.28 -12.66
N ARG A 12 -16.09 -1.86 -12.90
CA ARG A 12 -16.84 -1.07 -11.92
C ARG A 12 -17.10 -1.84 -10.62
N ASN A 13 -17.54 -3.10 -10.72
CA ASN A 13 -17.79 -3.94 -9.55
C ASN A 13 -16.50 -4.19 -8.76
N LEU A 14 -15.36 -4.41 -9.43
CA LEU A 14 -14.06 -4.56 -8.78
C LEU A 14 -13.70 -3.29 -7.98
N LYS A 15 -13.81 -2.11 -8.61
CA LYS A 15 -13.56 -0.83 -7.93
C LYS A 15 -14.49 -0.60 -6.73
N GLU A 16 -15.74 -1.05 -6.82
CA GLU A 16 -16.69 -0.97 -5.70
C GLU A 16 -16.29 -1.90 -4.54
N ILE A 17 -15.85 -3.13 -4.84
CA ILE A 17 -15.32 -4.07 -3.85
C ILE A 17 -14.05 -3.52 -3.18
N GLU A 18 -13.11 -2.95 -3.95
CA GLU A 18 -11.90 -2.32 -3.43
C GLU A 18 -12.24 -1.17 -2.48
N ARG A 19 -13.14 -0.28 -2.90
CA ARG A 19 -13.64 0.82 -2.05
C ARG A 19 -14.23 0.32 -0.74
N ASN A 20 -15.11 -0.67 -0.80
CA ASN A 20 -15.77 -1.19 0.41
C ASN A 20 -14.75 -1.79 1.39
N LYS A 21 -13.76 -2.54 0.89
CA LYS A 21 -12.68 -3.09 1.71
C LYS A 21 -11.82 -2.02 2.38
N LEU A 22 -11.56 -0.91 1.70
CA LEU A 22 -10.85 0.22 2.31
C LEU A 22 -11.72 0.95 3.35
N PHE A 23 -13.04 1.06 3.12
CA PHE A 23 -13.92 1.63 4.13
C PHE A 23 -14.09 0.76 5.38
N GLU A 24 -13.93 -0.56 5.26
CA GLU A 24 -13.93 -1.46 6.42
C GLU A 24 -12.83 -1.11 7.43
N THR A 25 -11.69 -0.56 6.99
CA THR A 25 -10.61 -0.16 7.92
C THR A 25 -10.99 1.01 8.82
N ASN A 26 -11.99 1.83 8.43
CA ASN A 26 -12.54 2.89 9.26
C ASN A 26 -13.31 2.37 10.49
N ILE A 27 -13.61 1.07 10.56
CA ILE A 27 -14.26 0.48 11.73
C ILE A 27 -13.31 0.53 12.94
N GLU A 28 -12.05 0.15 12.74
CA GLU A 28 -11.04 0.08 13.81
C GLU A 28 -10.20 1.35 13.87
N SER A 29 -9.77 1.91 12.73
CA SER A 29 -8.91 3.11 12.70
C SER A 29 -9.56 4.35 13.35
N ARG A 30 -10.89 4.40 13.44
CA ARG A 30 -11.61 5.49 14.13
C ARG A 30 -11.30 5.54 15.63
N ASP A 31 -11.02 4.40 16.26
CA ASP A 31 -10.63 4.36 17.68
C ASP A 31 -9.26 5.03 17.91
N TYR A 32 -8.46 5.16 16.85
CA TYR A 32 -7.19 5.89 16.82
C TYR A 32 -7.35 7.33 16.31
N GLY A 33 -8.58 7.80 16.08
CA GLY A 33 -8.87 9.13 15.55
C GLY A 33 -8.64 9.26 14.04
N LEU A 34 -8.48 8.15 13.33
CA LEU A 34 -8.18 8.09 11.90
C LEU A 34 -9.41 7.65 11.10
N THR A 35 -9.73 8.32 9.99
CA THR A 35 -10.87 7.93 9.13
C THR A 35 -10.64 8.41 7.71
N LEU A 36 -10.78 7.50 6.75
CA LEU A 36 -10.75 7.79 5.32
C LEU A 36 -12.11 8.28 4.83
N SER A 37 -12.12 9.43 4.14
CA SER A 37 -13.27 9.92 3.38
C SER A 37 -13.40 9.23 2.02
N GLU A 38 -14.50 9.49 1.32
CA GLU A 38 -14.69 8.99 -0.06
C GLU A 38 -13.63 9.51 -1.04
N SER A 39 -13.14 10.74 -0.86
CA SER A 39 -12.02 11.25 -1.66
C SER A 39 -10.72 10.51 -1.34
N ASP A 40 -10.43 10.26 -0.06
CA ASP A 40 -9.20 9.59 0.35
C ASP A 40 -9.15 8.15 -0.19
N VAL A 41 -10.24 7.40 -0.05
CA VAL A 41 -10.34 6.04 -0.61
C VAL A 41 -10.15 6.04 -2.12
N LYS A 42 -10.76 7.00 -2.82
CA LYS A 42 -10.59 7.13 -4.28
C LYS A 42 -9.14 7.45 -4.65
N ASP A 43 -8.48 8.31 -3.88
CA ASP A 43 -7.09 8.70 -4.12
C ASP A 43 -6.13 7.54 -3.87
N ILE A 44 -6.32 6.76 -2.81
CA ILE A 44 -5.54 5.54 -2.53
C ILE A 44 -5.62 4.55 -3.70
N ILE A 45 -6.83 4.30 -4.20
CA ILE A 45 -7.05 3.36 -5.31
C ILE A 45 -6.40 3.88 -6.60
N ASN A 46 -6.58 5.17 -6.93
CA ASN A 46 -6.00 5.74 -8.15
C ASN A 46 -4.47 5.79 -8.07
N PHE A 47 -3.91 6.14 -6.91
CA PHE A 47 -2.48 6.14 -6.69
C PHE A 47 -1.92 4.73 -6.88
N ARG A 48 -2.55 3.72 -6.26
CA ARG A 48 -2.20 2.31 -6.45
C ARG A 48 -2.20 1.89 -7.92
N ASP A 49 -3.29 2.15 -8.63
CA ASP A 49 -3.43 1.78 -10.03
C ASP A 49 -2.32 2.39 -10.90
N ASN A 50 -1.94 3.64 -10.62
CA ASN A 50 -0.86 4.32 -11.32
C ASN A 50 0.51 3.71 -10.98
N THR A 51 0.75 3.39 -9.71
CA THR A 51 2.00 2.74 -9.25
C THR A 51 2.16 1.36 -9.89
N LEU A 52 1.13 0.50 -9.83
CA LEU A 52 1.13 -0.80 -10.48
C LEU A 52 1.39 -0.69 -11.98
N LYS A 53 0.70 0.24 -12.66
CA LYS A 53 0.92 0.51 -14.08
C LYS A 53 2.35 0.95 -14.36
N GLY A 54 2.95 1.78 -13.50
CA GLY A 54 4.34 2.23 -13.60
C GLY A 54 5.34 1.07 -13.54
N TYR A 55 5.07 0.08 -12.70
CA TYR A 55 5.87 -1.15 -12.59
C TYR A 55 5.46 -2.25 -13.58
N GLY A 56 4.48 -2.02 -14.46
CA GLY A 56 3.98 -3.03 -15.39
C GLY A 56 3.25 -4.21 -14.71
N ARG A 57 2.73 -4.00 -13.50
CA ARG A 57 2.04 -5.01 -12.68
C ARG A 57 0.53 -4.96 -12.87
N ILE A 58 -0.12 -6.11 -12.71
CA ILE A 58 -1.59 -6.24 -12.71
C ILE A 58 -1.99 -7.01 -11.46
N GLU A 59 -2.72 -6.34 -10.57
CA GLU A 59 -3.27 -6.93 -9.34
C GLU A 59 -4.74 -6.52 -9.20
N LEU A 60 -5.61 -7.49 -8.86
CA LEU A 60 -7.07 -7.30 -8.87
C LEU A 60 -7.69 -7.16 -7.48
N ASP A 61 -6.99 -7.57 -6.43
CA ASP A 61 -7.42 -7.36 -5.05
C ASP A 61 -6.70 -6.16 -4.43
N ILE A 62 -7.16 -5.73 -3.25
CA ILE A 62 -6.63 -4.59 -2.48
C ILE A 62 -6.06 -5.06 -1.14
N LYS A 63 -5.72 -6.35 -1.02
CA LYS A 63 -5.36 -6.99 0.26
C LYS A 63 -4.13 -6.33 0.88
N VAL A 64 -3.07 -6.13 0.09
CA VAL A 64 -1.82 -5.50 0.52
C VAL A 64 -2.08 -4.10 1.07
N THR A 65 -2.79 -3.25 0.32
CA THR A 65 -3.13 -1.89 0.77
C THR A 65 -3.91 -1.90 2.08
N LYS A 66 -4.84 -2.84 2.26
CA LYS A 66 -5.58 -2.99 3.52
C LYS A 66 -4.66 -3.38 4.68
N GLN A 67 -3.75 -4.34 4.48
CA GLN A 67 -2.78 -4.75 5.50
C GLN A 67 -1.82 -3.60 5.87
N LEU A 68 -1.37 -2.81 4.88
CA LEU A 68 -0.56 -1.62 5.15
C LEU A 68 -1.33 -0.60 6.00
N ILE A 69 -2.61 -0.33 5.66
CA ILE A 69 -3.46 0.56 6.45
C ILE A 69 -3.62 0.06 7.89
N GLU A 70 -3.76 -1.26 8.08
CA GLU A 70 -3.89 -1.89 9.40
C GLU A 70 -2.67 -1.64 10.31
N ASN A 71 -1.47 -1.64 9.73
CA ASN A 71 -0.24 -1.31 10.46
C ASN A 71 -0.08 0.21 10.66
N ILE A 72 -0.47 1.01 9.67
CA ILE A 72 -0.33 2.46 9.72
C ILE A 72 -1.25 3.07 10.79
N TYR A 73 -2.51 2.63 10.89
CA TYR A 73 -3.46 3.28 11.80
C TYR A 73 -3.13 3.06 13.29
N ILE A 74 -2.39 2.00 13.62
CA ILE A 74 -1.97 1.71 15.01
C ILE A 74 -0.72 2.49 15.43
N SER A 75 0.01 3.06 14.47
CA SER A 75 1.25 3.79 14.73
C SER A 75 0.99 5.10 15.47
N GLN A 76 1.79 5.36 16.51
CA GLN A 76 1.77 6.66 17.21
C GLN A 76 2.29 7.82 16.35
N TYR A 77 2.95 7.53 15.23
CA TYR A 77 3.53 8.52 14.32
C TYR A 77 2.57 8.94 13.20
N THR A 78 1.41 8.30 13.12
CA THR A 78 0.35 8.63 12.17
C THR A 78 -0.74 9.45 12.83
N ASN A 79 -1.22 10.48 12.13
CA ASN A 79 -2.37 11.29 12.50
C ASN A 79 -3.13 11.70 11.23
N MET A 80 -4.28 12.36 11.38
CA MET A 80 -5.10 12.72 10.21
C MET A 80 -4.41 13.61 9.17
N ASP A 81 -3.42 14.41 9.57
CA ASP A 81 -2.72 15.32 8.64
C ASP A 81 -1.81 14.54 7.68
N ASN A 82 -1.27 13.38 8.11
CA ASN A 82 -0.32 12.58 7.31
C ASN A 82 -0.86 11.20 6.89
N TYR A 83 -2.09 10.83 7.28
CA TYR A 83 -2.59 9.47 7.11
C TYR A 83 -2.67 9.03 5.64
N LEU A 84 -3.31 9.85 4.79
CA LEU A 84 -3.44 9.55 3.35
C LEU A 84 -2.08 9.49 2.66
N GLU A 85 -1.19 10.44 2.96
CA GLU A 85 0.16 10.50 2.39
C GLU A 85 0.97 9.25 2.78
N THR A 86 0.96 8.88 4.06
CA THR A 86 1.67 7.70 4.58
C THR A 86 1.20 6.41 3.91
N ILE A 87 -0.11 6.24 3.70
CA ILE A 87 -0.66 5.05 3.01
C ILE A 87 -0.13 4.96 1.58
N ASN A 88 -0.16 6.07 0.85
CA ASN A 88 0.29 6.10 -0.54
C ASN A 88 1.79 5.83 -0.64
N ASP A 89 2.60 6.47 0.20
CA ASP A 89 4.04 6.28 0.19
C ASP A 89 4.44 4.85 0.58
N MET A 90 3.86 4.30 1.65
CA MET A 90 4.13 2.91 2.05
C MET A 90 3.79 1.92 0.95
N GLN A 91 2.66 2.12 0.28
CA GLN A 91 2.27 1.30 -0.87
C GLN A 91 3.24 1.46 -2.05
N GLU A 92 3.76 2.66 -2.32
CA GLU A 92 4.79 2.87 -3.34
C GLU A 92 6.06 2.09 -3.00
N ILE A 93 6.55 2.20 -1.76
CA ILE A 93 7.75 1.50 -1.30
C ILE A 93 7.55 -0.02 -1.34
N PHE A 94 6.36 -0.51 -0.99
CA PHE A 94 6.01 -1.93 -1.12
C PHE A 94 6.18 -2.42 -2.57
N TYR A 95 5.59 -1.71 -3.53
CA TYR A 95 5.67 -2.14 -4.94
C TYR A 95 7.06 -1.96 -5.54
N TYR A 96 7.81 -0.96 -5.08
CA TYR A 96 9.24 -0.83 -5.37
C TYR A 96 10.00 -2.08 -4.91
N LEU A 97 9.85 -2.51 -3.65
CA LEU A 97 10.52 -3.69 -3.12
C LEU A 97 10.13 -4.96 -3.87
N LYS A 98 8.83 -5.16 -4.16
CA LYS A 98 8.36 -6.29 -4.98
C LYS A 98 9.03 -6.33 -6.35
N ASN A 99 9.14 -5.17 -7.01
CA ASN A 99 9.75 -5.06 -8.33
C ASN A 99 11.25 -5.34 -8.29
N GLU A 100 11.98 -4.71 -7.38
CA GLU A 100 13.44 -4.80 -7.33
C GLU A 100 13.97 -6.14 -6.82
N THR A 101 13.12 -6.90 -6.13
CA THR A 101 13.43 -8.27 -5.65
C THR A 101 12.95 -9.36 -6.60
N ASP A 102 12.40 -9.01 -7.78
CA ASP A 102 11.77 -9.95 -8.72
C ASP A 102 10.72 -10.86 -8.06
N ASP A 103 9.90 -10.31 -7.15
CA ASP A 103 8.89 -11.06 -6.40
C ASP A 103 9.43 -12.23 -5.54
N LYS A 104 10.75 -12.30 -5.30
CA LYS A 104 11.38 -13.37 -4.50
C LYS A 104 11.05 -13.26 -3.00
N ILE A 105 10.66 -12.07 -2.55
CA ILE A 105 10.19 -11.81 -1.18
C ILE A 105 8.66 -11.79 -1.19
N CYS A 106 8.06 -12.48 -0.21
CA CYS A 106 6.61 -12.57 -0.11
C CYS A 106 6.00 -11.27 0.42
N ASP A 107 4.72 -11.08 0.18
CA ASP A 107 4.03 -9.83 0.50
C ASP A 107 4.01 -9.57 2.01
N ASP A 108 3.74 -10.60 2.82
CA ASP A 108 3.66 -10.48 4.27
C ASP A 108 5.03 -10.09 4.87
N GLU A 109 6.14 -10.59 4.33
CA GLU A 109 7.50 -10.23 4.77
C GLU A 109 7.84 -8.78 4.42
N ILE A 110 7.46 -8.29 3.23
CA ILE A 110 7.67 -6.88 2.88
C ILE A 110 6.81 -5.98 3.77
N ILE A 111 5.56 -6.36 4.07
CA ILE A 111 4.67 -5.60 4.95
C ILE A 111 5.28 -5.50 6.37
N GLU A 112 5.81 -6.60 6.90
CA GLU A 112 6.50 -6.62 8.21
C GLU A 112 7.74 -5.72 8.21
N ILE A 113 8.59 -5.80 7.17
CA ILE A 113 9.76 -4.92 7.02
C ILE A 113 9.32 -3.45 7.03
N LEU A 114 8.30 -3.08 6.26
CA LEU A 114 7.86 -1.69 6.17
C LEU A 114 7.29 -1.16 7.49
N ASP A 115 6.55 -1.98 8.22
CA ASP A 115 6.03 -1.64 9.55
C ASP A 115 7.18 -1.39 10.54
N GLU A 116 8.12 -2.33 10.62
CA GLU A 116 9.30 -2.19 11.48
C GLU A 116 10.12 -0.94 11.14
N LEU A 117 10.30 -0.64 9.85
CA LEU A 117 11.03 0.56 9.42
C LEU A 117 10.28 1.84 9.74
N TYR A 118 8.95 1.87 9.58
CA TYR A 118 8.14 3.04 9.91
C TYR A 118 8.29 3.41 11.39
N GLU A 119 8.16 2.41 12.27
CA GLU A 119 8.31 2.59 13.70
C GLU A 119 9.74 2.96 14.08
N LYS A 120 10.74 2.24 13.55
CA LYS A 120 12.17 2.51 13.78
C LYS A 120 12.55 3.95 13.44
N PHE A 121 11.97 4.51 12.37
CA PHE A 121 12.24 5.86 11.92
C PHE A 121 11.21 6.90 12.39
N SER A 122 10.39 6.55 13.38
CA SER A 122 9.43 7.48 13.98
C SER A 122 8.50 8.14 12.95
N GLY A 123 8.02 7.34 12.01
CA GLY A 123 7.15 7.78 10.92
C GLY A 123 7.83 8.53 9.78
N ASN A 124 9.16 8.66 9.79
CA ASN A 124 9.88 9.37 8.73
C ASN A 124 9.98 8.53 7.45
N ILE A 125 9.07 8.79 6.52
CA ILE A 125 8.94 8.05 5.27
C ILE A 125 10.18 8.14 4.36
N ASN A 126 10.93 9.24 4.41
CA ASN A 126 12.16 9.39 3.64
C ASN A 126 13.25 8.43 4.13
N ASN A 127 13.32 8.22 5.45
CA ASN A 127 14.25 7.25 6.03
C ASN A 127 13.83 5.80 5.72
N VAL A 128 12.51 5.51 5.74
CA VAL A 128 11.98 4.20 5.32
C VAL A 128 12.38 3.91 3.87
N ARG A 129 12.18 4.87 2.95
CA ARG A 129 12.56 4.74 1.54
C ARG A 129 14.08 4.52 1.39
N GLY A 130 14.89 5.27 2.12
CA GLY A 130 16.35 5.11 2.09
C GLY A 130 16.82 3.72 2.56
N GLU A 131 16.22 3.18 3.62
CA GLU A 131 16.56 1.82 4.08
C GLU A 131 16.03 0.75 3.12
N ALA A 132 14.87 0.94 2.49
CA ALA A 132 14.38 0.07 1.43
C ALA A 132 15.34 0.02 0.23
N ASP A 133 15.93 1.16 -0.17
CA ASP A 133 16.96 1.22 -1.20
C ASP A 133 18.22 0.43 -0.80
N GLU A 134 18.68 0.56 0.45
CA GLU A 134 19.83 -0.19 0.96
C GLU A 134 19.55 -1.70 1.05
N PHE A 135 18.32 -2.07 1.45
CA PHE A 135 17.86 -3.45 1.44
C PHE A 135 17.94 -4.06 0.04
N VAL A 136 17.41 -3.37 -0.97
CA VAL A 136 17.47 -3.81 -2.38
C VAL A 136 18.90 -4.02 -2.86
N LYS A 137 19.82 -3.11 -2.51
CA LYS A 137 21.24 -3.26 -2.88
C LYS A 137 21.81 -4.56 -2.32
N LYS A 138 21.67 -4.79 -1.01
CA LYS A 138 22.16 -5.99 -0.34
C LYS A 138 21.54 -7.26 -0.93
N PHE A 139 20.23 -7.25 -1.21
CA PHE A 139 19.52 -8.36 -1.81
C PHE A 139 20.10 -8.74 -3.18
N LYS A 140 20.37 -7.74 -4.04
CA LYS A 140 20.98 -7.96 -5.35
C LYS A 140 22.42 -8.47 -5.29
N PHE A 141 23.14 -8.17 -4.20
CA PHE A 141 24.49 -8.71 -3.95
C PHE A 141 24.50 -10.06 -3.22
N GLY A 142 23.33 -10.59 -2.81
CA GLY A 142 23.21 -11.85 -2.08
C GLY A 142 23.67 -11.76 -0.61
N GLU A 143 23.57 -10.59 0.00
CA GLU A 143 23.98 -10.31 1.38
C GLU A 143 22.83 -10.41 2.40
N VAL A 144 21.63 -10.78 1.93
CA VAL A 144 20.40 -10.99 2.71
C VAL A 144 19.76 -12.30 2.31
#